data_AF-A0A4Z0J925-F1
#
_entry.id   AF-A0A4Z0J925-F1
#
_cell.length_a   1.000
_cell.length_b   1.000
_cell.length_c   1.000
_cell.angle_alpha   90.00
_cell.angle_beta   90.00
_cell.angle_gamma   90.00
#
_symmetry.space_group_name_H-M   'P 1'
#
loop_
_entity.id
_entity.type
_entity.pdbx_description
1 polymer ?
#
loop_
_entity_poly.entity_id
_entity_poly.type
_entity_poly.pdbx_seq_one_letter_code
_entity_poly.pdbx_strand_id
1 'polypeptide(L)'
;MKKNYSWKQPKDAAPVYYTKVKKTQKSAYIWNKKFTKKTHNLKNFPYHTWYVQQSFKRNGKVYYKVYGGKVSGYVWHGYLTPAISRDLPSFTSNKAYVKYLKTNPSQKLSRALLKYFPNATVDLTLTRHAAGQYVNSQATPLKGYQAMTLKDYQHVIDLTKLHFKVTTSRTVTDTYVQDALMDPVLTSNAKKAKQVNKILVKNGYTQKKIASLINQGYKLGIYMNDNTGVSAAKSGYPWTINTAFNVQNDYGLCLAK
;
A
#
# COMPACT_ATOMS: atom_id res chain seq x y z
N MET A 1 24.31 -34.83 -7.42
CA MET A 1 24.33 -33.38 -7.77
C MET A 1 23.33 -32.63 -6.90
N LYS A 2 23.76 -31.64 -6.09
CA LYS A 2 22.82 -30.80 -5.31
C LYS A 2 22.06 -29.91 -6.29
N LYS A 3 20.72 -30.03 -6.36
CA LYS A 3 19.86 -29.15 -7.17
C LYS A 3 20.24 -27.69 -6.88
N ASN A 4 20.73 -26.98 -7.90
CA ASN A 4 21.02 -25.55 -7.79
C ASN A 4 19.69 -24.84 -7.59
N TYR A 5 19.47 -24.33 -6.38
CA TYR A 5 18.28 -23.58 -6.04
C TYR A 5 18.12 -22.35 -6.95
N SER A 6 17.04 -22.31 -7.71
CA SER A 6 16.64 -21.12 -8.47
C SER A 6 15.13 -21.02 -8.55
N TRP A 7 14.60 -19.82 -8.37
CA TRP A 7 13.18 -19.49 -8.51
C TRP A 7 13.04 -18.27 -9.44
N LYS A 8 11.95 -18.23 -10.21
CA LYS A 8 11.63 -17.13 -11.14
C LYS A 8 10.11 -16.92 -11.23
N GLN A 9 9.68 -15.66 -11.38
CA GLN A 9 8.31 -15.25 -11.67
C GLN A 9 8.31 -14.10 -12.71
N PRO A 10 7.22 -13.91 -13.48
CA PRO A 10 7.04 -12.73 -14.31
C PRO A 10 6.83 -11.47 -13.44
N LYS A 11 6.83 -10.30 -14.07
CA LYS A 11 6.84 -8.99 -13.37
C LYS A 11 5.54 -8.72 -12.59
N ASP A 12 4.42 -9.08 -13.19
CA ASP A 12 3.06 -8.99 -12.68
C ASP A 12 2.81 -9.89 -11.46
N ALA A 13 3.50 -11.03 -11.36
CA ALA A 13 3.43 -11.93 -10.21
C ALA A 13 4.58 -11.75 -9.19
N ALA A 14 5.39 -10.69 -9.32
CA ALA A 14 6.58 -10.51 -8.49
C ALA A 14 6.20 -10.09 -7.06
N PRO A 15 6.57 -10.87 -6.01
CA PRO A 15 6.31 -10.50 -4.63
C PRO A 15 7.05 -9.23 -4.23
N VAL A 16 6.40 -8.46 -3.36
CA VAL A 16 6.85 -7.13 -2.95
C VAL A 16 7.65 -7.19 -1.66
N TYR A 17 8.77 -6.48 -1.64
CA TYR A 17 9.70 -6.38 -0.52
C TYR A 17 10.05 -4.92 -0.23
N TYR A 18 10.41 -4.63 1.03
CA TYR A 18 10.99 -3.35 1.43
C TYR A 18 12.47 -3.47 1.78
N THR A 19 13.22 -2.42 1.48
CA THR A 19 14.55 -2.23 2.08
C THR A 19 14.43 -2.17 3.61
N LYS A 20 15.17 -3.02 4.32
CA LYS A 20 15.31 -2.96 5.79
C LYS A 20 16.65 -2.39 6.27
N VAL A 21 17.51 -2.00 5.33
CA VAL A 21 18.83 -1.42 5.57
C VAL A 21 18.69 -0.06 6.25
N LYS A 22 19.40 0.13 7.37
CA LYS A 22 19.48 1.42 8.06
C LYS A 22 20.36 2.38 7.26
N LYS A 23 20.09 3.70 7.34
CA LYS A 23 20.93 4.74 6.70
C LYS A 23 22.41 4.67 7.10
N THR A 24 22.70 4.21 8.31
CA THR A 24 24.05 4.06 8.88
C THR A 24 24.81 2.84 8.36
N GLN A 25 24.13 1.87 7.74
CA GLN A 25 24.77 0.66 7.24
C GLN A 25 25.54 0.96 5.95
N LYS A 26 26.88 0.90 6.03
CA LYS A 26 27.76 1.24 4.90
C LYS A 26 27.73 0.18 3.77
N SER A 27 27.54 -1.09 4.13
CA SER A 27 27.69 -2.23 3.22
C SER A 27 26.36 -2.94 2.93
N ALA A 28 25.58 -2.40 2.01
CA ALA A 28 24.41 -3.05 1.44
C ALA A 28 24.18 -2.58 0.01
N TYR A 29 24.48 -3.44 -0.96
CA TYR A 29 24.56 -3.03 -2.37
C TYR A 29 23.62 -3.81 -3.28
N ILE A 30 23.24 -3.14 -4.36
CA ILE A 30 22.70 -3.74 -5.57
C ILE A 30 23.88 -3.97 -6.52
N TRP A 31 23.97 -5.17 -7.06
CA TRP A 31 25.01 -5.60 -7.99
C TRP A 31 24.48 -5.66 -9.42
N ASN A 32 25.38 -5.46 -10.39
CA ASN A 32 25.09 -5.76 -11.78
C ASN A 32 24.95 -7.28 -12.03
N LYS A 33 24.48 -7.67 -13.22
CA LYS A 33 24.29 -9.09 -13.62
C LYS A 33 25.53 -9.95 -13.49
N LYS A 34 26.71 -9.38 -13.73
CA LYS A 34 28.00 -10.09 -13.64
C LYS A 34 28.56 -10.15 -12.21
N PHE A 35 27.93 -9.50 -11.23
CA PHE A 35 28.44 -9.36 -9.85
C PHE A 35 29.84 -8.73 -9.75
N THR A 36 30.22 -7.91 -10.73
CA THR A 36 31.53 -7.24 -10.76
C THR A 36 31.47 -5.78 -10.33
N LYS A 37 30.28 -5.16 -10.36
CA LYS A 37 30.10 -3.75 -10.04
C LYS A 37 28.93 -3.58 -9.07
N LYS A 38 29.16 -2.78 -8.01
CA LYS A 38 28.13 -2.26 -7.11
C LYS A 38 27.47 -1.08 -7.82
N THR A 39 26.21 -1.20 -8.21
CA THR A 39 25.51 -0.14 -8.97
C THR A 39 24.84 0.87 -8.05
N HIS A 40 24.33 0.41 -6.90
CA HIS A 40 23.65 1.26 -5.93
C HIS A 40 23.89 0.78 -4.49
N ASN A 41 23.77 1.69 -3.52
CA ASN A 41 23.77 1.37 -2.10
C ASN A 41 22.35 1.51 -1.52
N LEU A 42 21.83 0.45 -0.90
CA LEU A 42 20.48 0.39 -0.35
C LEU A 42 20.22 1.38 0.79
N LYS A 43 21.25 1.91 1.45
CA LYS A 43 21.07 2.96 2.47
C LYS A 43 20.40 4.21 1.90
N ASN A 44 20.54 4.44 0.59
CA ASN A 44 19.93 5.56 -0.13
C ASN A 44 18.46 5.28 -0.52
N PHE A 45 17.96 4.08 -0.24
CA PHE A 45 16.62 3.60 -0.60
C PHE A 45 15.84 3.14 0.65
N PRO A 46 15.71 3.96 1.70
CA PRO A 46 15.04 3.56 2.94
C PRO A 46 13.58 3.20 2.65
N TYR A 47 13.18 2.00 3.09
CA TYR A 47 11.84 1.45 2.88
C TYR A 47 11.41 1.31 1.42
N HIS A 48 12.32 1.45 0.45
CA HIS A 48 11.99 1.40 -0.98
C HIS A 48 11.32 0.08 -1.35
N THR A 49 10.34 0.16 -2.25
CA THR A 49 9.58 -0.99 -2.74
C THR A 49 10.37 -1.71 -3.82
N TRP A 50 10.57 -3.01 -3.65
CA TRP A 50 11.27 -3.89 -4.57
C TRP A 50 10.37 -5.04 -5.00
N TYR A 51 10.32 -5.28 -6.30
CA TYR A 51 9.65 -6.43 -6.89
C TYR A 51 10.69 -7.52 -7.17
N VAL A 52 10.53 -8.68 -6.54
CA VAL A 52 11.50 -9.79 -6.64
C VAL A 52 11.11 -10.71 -7.79
N GLN A 53 11.89 -10.73 -8.86
CA GLN A 53 11.58 -11.55 -10.05
C GLN A 53 12.26 -12.91 -10.03
N GLN A 54 13.42 -13.01 -9.37
CA GLN A 54 14.22 -14.22 -9.35
C GLN A 54 14.95 -14.34 -8.02
N SER A 55 15.23 -15.57 -7.61
CA SER A 55 16.15 -15.86 -6.52
C SER A 55 17.08 -17.01 -6.89
N PHE A 56 18.30 -16.99 -6.35
CA PHE A 56 19.27 -18.06 -6.54
C PHE A 56 20.34 -18.02 -5.45
N LYS A 57 21.04 -19.14 -5.27
CA LYS A 57 22.18 -19.23 -4.35
C LYS A 57 23.49 -18.92 -5.09
N ARG A 58 24.33 -18.08 -4.48
CA ARG A 58 25.71 -17.78 -4.93
C ARG A 58 26.61 -17.65 -3.70
N ASN A 59 27.72 -18.38 -3.66
CA ASN A 59 28.70 -18.37 -2.58
C ASN A 59 28.05 -18.52 -1.19
N GLY A 60 27.18 -19.52 -1.03
CA GLY A 60 26.48 -19.78 0.22
C GLY A 60 25.30 -18.83 0.53
N LYS A 61 25.16 -17.70 -0.18
CA LYS A 61 24.14 -16.66 0.08
C LYS A 61 23.04 -16.68 -0.97
N VAL A 62 21.82 -16.29 -0.60
CA VAL A 62 20.71 -16.13 -1.54
C VAL A 62 20.64 -14.69 -2.06
N TYR A 63 20.51 -14.53 -3.36
CA TYR A 63 20.36 -13.23 -4.00
C TYR A 63 19.01 -13.15 -4.69
N TYR A 64 18.38 -11.99 -4.62
CA TYR A 64 17.20 -11.65 -5.37
C TYR A 64 17.58 -10.78 -6.56
N LYS A 65 16.98 -11.04 -7.72
CA LYS A 65 16.89 -10.07 -8.80
C LYS A 65 15.69 -9.17 -8.53
N VAL A 66 15.95 -7.88 -8.38
CA VAL A 66 14.92 -6.88 -8.02
C VAL A 66 14.82 -5.77 -9.05
N TYR A 67 13.66 -5.15 -9.13
CA TYR A 67 13.45 -3.84 -9.72
C TYR A 67 12.58 -2.95 -8.84
N GLY A 68 12.73 -1.64 -8.96
CA GLY A 68 11.93 -0.65 -8.23
C GLY A 68 12.19 0.76 -8.77
N GLY A 69 11.20 1.34 -9.46
CA GLY A 69 11.40 2.56 -10.23
C GLY A 69 12.41 2.35 -11.37
N LYS A 70 13.41 3.24 -11.49
CA LYS A 70 14.48 3.12 -12.50
C LYS A 70 15.65 2.23 -12.06
N VAL A 71 15.60 1.66 -10.85
CA VAL A 71 16.70 0.87 -10.28
C VAL A 71 16.40 -0.62 -10.40
N SER A 72 17.39 -1.40 -10.85
CA SER A 72 17.31 -2.86 -10.88
C SER A 72 18.68 -3.51 -10.67
N GLY A 73 18.69 -4.79 -10.29
CA GLY A 73 19.91 -5.56 -10.15
C GLY A 73 19.77 -6.70 -9.14
N TYR A 74 20.89 -7.10 -8.55
CA TYR A 74 20.95 -8.24 -7.66
C TYR A 74 21.31 -7.83 -6.25
N VAL A 75 20.53 -8.28 -5.28
CA VAL A 75 20.65 -7.87 -3.88
C VAL A 75 20.63 -9.10 -3.00
N TRP A 76 21.46 -9.13 -1.96
CA TRP A 76 21.38 -10.19 -0.96
C TRP A 76 20.02 -10.12 -0.25
N HIS A 77 19.30 -11.24 -0.20
CA HIS A 77 17.93 -11.28 0.33
C HIS A 77 17.84 -10.74 1.77
N GLY A 78 18.90 -10.90 2.55
CA GLY A 78 19.01 -10.44 3.93
C GLY A 78 19.07 -8.92 4.09
N TYR A 79 19.06 -8.13 3.01
CA TYR A 79 18.86 -6.67 3.06
C TYR A 79 17.42 -6.23 2.82
N LEU A 80 16.54 -7.19 2.51
CA LEU A 80 15.12 -6.94 2.30
C LEU A 80 14.28 -7.61 3.39
N THR A 81 13.03 -7.17 3.48
CA THR A 81 11.95 -7.81 4.25
C THR A 81 10.71 -7.87 3.37
N PRO A 82 9.87 -8.90 3.46
CA PRO A 82 8.58 -8.90 2.75
C PRO A 82 7.79 -7.64 3.10
N ALA A 83 7.09 -7.10 2.11
CA ALA A 83 6.20 -5.96 2.29
C ALA A 83 4.89 -6.43 2.93
N ILE A 84 4.79 -6.29 4.24
CA ILE A 84 3.65 -6.76 5.03
C ILE A 84 2.91 -5.57 5.65
N SER A 85 1.60 -5.51 5.44
CA SER A 85 0.68 -4.68 6.20
C SER A 85 0.10 -5.44 7.37
N ARG A 86 -0.29 -4.69 8.39
CA ARG A 86 -0.95 -5.25 9.55
C ARG A 86 -2.44 -5.32 9.28
N ASP A 87 -3.04 -6.47 9.55
CA ASP A 87 -4.47 -6.68 9.32
C ASP A 87 -5.30 -5.68 10.14
N LEU A 88 -6.29 -5.05 9.48
CA LEU A 88 -7.05 -3.93 10.04
C LEU A 88 -7.83 -4.27 11.33
N PRO A 89 -8.36 -5.49 11.54
CA PRO A 89 -8.98 -5.88 12.79
C PRO A 89 -8.02 -5.95 13.98
N SER A 90 -6.71 -6.10 13.74
CA SER A 90 -5.73 -6.22 14.83
C SER A 90 -5.46 -4.89 15.55
N PHE A 91 -6.09 -3.79 15.12
CA PHE A 91 -6.06 -2.50 15.80
C PHE A 91 -7.24 -2.37 16.75
N THR A 92 -7.01 -1.95 18.00
CA THR A 92 -8.08 -1.81 19.00
C THR A 92 -8.46 -0.36 19.28
N SER A 93 -7.77 0.62 18.68
CA SER A 93 -8.04 2.04 18.90
C SER A 93 -7.58 2.92 17.74
N ASN A 94 -8.20 4.11 17.61
CA ASN A 94 -7.79 5.16 16.68
C ASN A 94 -6.30 5.51 16.85
N LYS A 95 -5.83 5.63 18.10
CA LYS A 95 -4.43 5.94 18.42
C LYS A 95 -3.46 4.88 17.87
N ALA A 96 -3.78 3.59 18.03
CA ALA A 96 -2.95 2.51 17.52
C ALA A 96 -2.88 2.51 15.98
N TYR A 97 -4.03 2.74 15.33
CA TYR A 97 -4.08 2.80 13.87
C TYR A 97 -3.35 4.03 13.31
N VAL A 98 -3.55 5.21 13.90
CA VAL A 98 -2.82 6.43 13.53
C VAL A 98 -1.31 6.27 13.70
N LYS A 99 -0.85 5.62 14.78
CA LYS A 99 0.57 5.29 14.96
C LYS A 99 1.08 4.39 13.82
N TYR A 100 0.30 3.40 13.42
CA TYR A 100 0.62 2.52 12.29
C TYR A 100 0.73 3.29 10.97
N LEU A 101 -0.26 4.14 10.64
CA LEU A 101 -0.23 5.02 9.46
C LEU A 101 1.05 5.86 9.40
N LYS A 102 1.46 6.42 10.54
CA LYS A 102 2.63 7.30 10.65
C LYS A 102 3.97 6.55 10.53
N THR A 103 4.06 5.35 11.09
CA THR A 103 5.36 4.69 11.32
C THR A 103 5.64 3.51 10.38
N ASN A 104 4.61 2.81 9.89
CA ASN A 104 4.85 1.57 9.15
C ASN A 104 5.23 1.86 7.68
N PRO A 105 6.25 1.16 7.14
CA PRO A 105 6.67 1.28 5.73
C PRO A 105 5.55 1.07 4.70
N SER A 106 4.60 0.18 4.97
CA SER A 106 3.45 -0.09 4.08
C SER A 106 2.56 1.13 3.86
N GLN A 107 2.48 2.01 4.86
CA GLN A 107 1.50 3.11 4.90
C GLN A 107 1.94 4.35 4.13
N LYS A 108 2.85 4.21 3.15
CA LYS A 108 3.36 5.32 2.34
C LYS A 108 2.26 6.01 1.52
N LEU A 109 1.35 5.23 0.94
CA LEU A 109 0.23 5.78 0.17
C LEU A 109 -0.75 6.52 1.08
N SER A 110 -1.13 5.91 2.21
CA SER A 110 -1.94 6.56 3.25
C SER A 110 -1.34 7.91 3.67
N ARG A 111 -0.04 7.97 3.97
CA ARG A 111 0.64 9.22 4.34
C ARG A 111 0.67 10.26 3.21
N ALA A 112 0.73 9.84 1.95
CA ALA A 112 0.69 10.76 0.83
C ALA A 112 -0.70 11.38 0.68
N LEU A 113 -1.76 10.59 0.86
CA LEU A 113 -3.15 11.05 0.81
C LEU A 113 -3.52 11.93 2.00
N LEU A 114 -3.08 11.60 3.21
CA LEU A 114 -3.35 12.39 4.43
C LEU A 114 -2.90 13.85 4.33
N LYS A 115 -1.95 14.18 3.46
CA LYS A 115 -1.54 15.58 3.19
C LYS A 115 -2.67 16.43 2.60
N TYR A 116 -3.66 15.82 1.98
CA TYR A 116 -4.84 16.48 1.41
C TYR A 116 -6.03 16.54 2.39
N PHE A 117 -5.86 16.04 3.61
CA PHE A 117 -6.85 16.07 4.68
C PHE A 117 -6.22 16.65 5.96
N PRO A 118 -5.72 17.90 5.93
CA PRO A 118 -5.06 18.49 7.09
C PRO A 118 -6.04 18.55 8.27
N ASN A 119 -5.54 18.24 9.47
CA ASN A 119 -6.29 18.22 10.74
C ASN A 119 -7.45 17.21 10.82
N ALA A 120 -7.63 16.34 9.82
CA ALA A 120 -8.67 15.31 9.88
C ALA A 120 -8.37 14.32 11.02
N THR A 121 -9.39 14.04 11.83
CA THR A 121 -9.32 12.96 12.81
C THR A 121 -9.58 11.64 12.11
N VAL A 122 -8.57 10.76 12.08
CA VAL A 122 -8.72 9.41 11.55
C VAL A 122 -9.50 8.56 12.53
N ASP A 123 -10.57 7.93 12.03
CA ASP A 123 -11.44 7.06 12.81
C ASP A 123 -11.33 5.62 12.33
N LEU A 124 -11.04 4.70 13.25
CA LEU A 124 -10.85 3.29 12.94
C LEU A 124 -12.17 2.62 12.53
N THR A 125 -13.29 2.99 13.12
CA THR A 125 -14.61 2.44 12.75
C THR A 125 -14.93 2.81 11.31
N LEU A 126 -14.77 4.09 10.97
CA LEU A 126 -14.98 4.58 9.62
C LEU A 126 -13.98 3.97 8.62
N THR A 127 -12.74 3.76 9.04
CA THR A 127 -11.73 3.08 8.20
C THR A 127 -12.11 1.64 7.88
N ARG A 128 -12.61 0.89 8.87
CA ARG A 128 -13.09 -0.49 8.68
C ARG A 128 -14.27 -0.55 7.74
N HIS A 129 -15.20 0.38 7.90
CA HIS A 129 -16.32 0.54 6.98
C HIS A 129 -15.83 0.79 5.54
N ALA A 130 -14.91 1.74 5.35
CA ALA A 130 -14.35 2.07 4.04
C ALA A 130 -13.65 0.88 3.36
N ALA A 131 -12.94 0.06 4.14
CA ALA A 131 -12.30 -1.17 3.66
C ALA A 131 -13.30 -2.30 3.32
N GLY A 132 -14.59 -2.10 3.58
CA GLY A 132 -15.60 -3.13 3.38
C GLY A 132 -15.43 -4.30 4.36
N GLN A 133 -15.04 -4.03 5.61
CA GLN A 133 -15.15 -5.03 6.69
C GLN A 133 -16.63 -5.21 7.02
N TYR A 134 -17.28 -6.01 6.18
CA TYR A 134 -18.66 -6.48 6.15
C TYR A 134 -19.63 -5.73 7.05
N VAL A 135 -20.44 -4.87 6.43
CA VAL A 135 -21.71 -4.40 6.98
C VAL A 135 -22.80 -4.91 6.05
N ASN A 136 -23.28 -6.14 6.23
CA ASN A 136 -24.67 -6.47 5.94
C ASN A 136 -25.14 -7.68 6.76
N SER A 137 -26.44 -7.67 7.06
CA SER A 137 -27.19 -8.61 7.89
C SER A 137 -27.52 -9.95 7.20
N GLN A 138 -26.80 -10.33 6.14
CA GLN A 138 -27.05 -11.54 5.32
C GLN A 138 -25.78 -12.32 4.96
N ALA A 139 -24.59 -11.73 5.04
CA ALA A 139 -23.32 -12.45 4.91
C ALA A 139 -22.84 -12.89 6.29
N THR A 140 -22.52 -14.18 6.44
CA THR A 140 -21.88 -14.69 7.66
C THR A 140 -20.63 -13.86 7.93
N PRO A 141 -20.51 -13.17 9.07
CA PRO A 141 -19.29 -12.47 9.41
C PRO A 141 -18.13 -13.45 9.33
N LEU A 142 -17.02 -13.04 8.73
CA LEU A 142 -15.78 -13.83 8.78
C LEU A 142 -15.52 -14.20 10.26
N LYS A 143 -15.33 -15.49 10.53
CA LYS A 143 -15.25 -16.05 11.89
C LYS A 143 -14.30 -15.21 12.76
N GLY A 144 -14.85 -14.53 13.77
CA GLY A 144 -14.10 -13.67 14.69
C GLY A 144 -14.17 -12.15 14.41
N TYR A 145 -14.94 -11.70 13.43
CA TYR A 145 -15.11 -10.28 13.12
C TYR A 145 -16.57 -9.83 13.26
N GLN A 146 -16.80 -8.68 13.89
CA GLN A 146 -18.12 -8.07 13.99
C GLN A 146 -18.37 -7.11 12.82
N ALA A 147 -19.59 -7.10 12.30
CA ALA A 147 -20.01 -6.16 11.30
C ALA A 147 -20.00 -4.73 11.86
N MET A 148 -19.29 -3.81 11.21
CA MET A 148 -19.12 -2.44 11.70
C MET A 148 -20.29 -1.57 11.24
N THR A 149 -21.23 -1.25 12.11
CA THR A 149 -22.36 -0.39 11.72
C THR A 149 -21.96 1.08 11.68
N LEU A 150 -22.51 1.85 10.75
CA LEU A 150 -22.39 3.31 10.72
C LEU A 150 -23.51 4.01 11.51
N LYS A 151 -24.16 3.33 12.46
CA LYS A 151 -25.30 3.91 13.21
C LYS A 151 -24.96 5.22 13.93
N ASP A 152 -23.69 5.40 14.28
CA ASP A 152 -23.18 6.62 14.92
C ASP A 152 -22.80 7.73 13.92
N TYR A 153 -22.98 7.50 12.62
CA TYR A 153 -22.72 8.48 11.55
C TYR A 153 -24.00 8.76 10.77
N GLN A 154 -24.38 10.03 10.71
CA GLN A 154 -25.58 10.47 10.01
C GLN A 154 -25.31 10.71 8.53
N HIS A 155 -24.09 11.10 8.18
CA HIS A 155 -23.71 11.42 6.81
C HIS A 155 -22.37 10.80 6.45
N VAL A 156 -22.35 9.98 5.40
CA VAL A 156 -21.13 9.33 4.88
C VAL A 156 -20.90 9.72 3.43
N ILE A 157 -19.69 10.19 3.16
CA ILE A 157 -19.20 10.57 1.84
C ILE A 157 -18.13 9.56 1.44
N ASP A 158 -18.49 8.64 0.55
CA ASP A 158 -17.56 7.65 -0.01
C ASP A 158 -16.70 8.30 -1.10
N LEU A 159 -15.50 8.73 -0.72
CA LEU A 159 -14.58 9.41 -1.62
C LEU A 159 -13.92 8.45 -2.62
N THR A 160 -13.88 7.15 -2.33
CA THR A 160 -13.35 6.13 -3.24
C THR A 160 -14.22 5.97 -4.50
N LYS A 161 -15.54 6.21 -4.39
CA LYS A 161 -16.49 6.12 -5.50
C LYS A 161 -16.58 7.37 -6.38
N LEU A 162 -15.89 8.45 -6.00
CA LEU A 162 -15.86 9.65 -6.83
C LEU A 162 -15.15 9.35 -8.15
N HIS A 163 -15.73 9.85 -9.24
CA HIS A 163 -15.17 9.74 -10.58
C HIS A 163 -15.17 11.08 -11.29
N PHE A 164 -14.42 11.18 -12.38
CA PHE A 164 -14.57 12.27 -13.33
C PHE A 164 -14.29 11.77 -14.74
N LYS A 165 -14.88 12.48 -15.71
CA LYS A 165 -14.65 12.20 -17.13
C LYS A 165 -13.28 12.74 -17.56
N VAL A 166 -12.42 11.85 -18.02
CA VAL A 166 -11.16 12.17 -18.72
C VAL A 166 -11.43 12.14 -20.21
N THR A 167 -11.29 13.29 -20.86
CA THR A 167 -11.32 13.40 -22.32
C THR A 167 -9.91 13.25 -22.86
N THR A 168 -9.70 12.21 -23.67
CA THR A 168 -8.54 12.10 -24.56
C THR A 168 -8.94 12.53 -25.96
N SER A 169 -7.99 12.62 -26.90
CA SER A 169 -8.26 12.99 -28.29
C SER A 169 -9.20 12.01 -29.02
N ARG A 170 -9.52 10.84 -28.45
CA ARG A 170 -10.32 9.80 -29.10
C ARG A 170 -11.46 9.24 -28.25
N THR A 171 -11.50 9.47 -26.92
CA THR A 171 -12.54 8.90 -26.06
C THR A 171 -12.68 9.68 -24.76
N VAL A 172 -13.92 9.74 -24.25
CA VAL A 172 -14.23 10.18 -22.88
C VAL A 172 -14.36 8.94 -22.00
N THR A 173 -13.60 8.86 -20.93
CA THR A 173 -13.60 7.72 -20.00
C THR A 173 -13.84 8.19 -18.57
N ASP A 174 -14.65 7.48 -17.80
CA ASP A 174 -14.78 7.74 -16.36
C ASP A 174 -13.57 7.17 -15.64
N THR A 175 -12.93 8.00 -14.80
CA THR A 175 -11.83 7.59 -13.94
C THR A 175 -12.25 7.75 -12.49
N TYR A 176 -12.31 6.65 -11.75
CA TYR A 176 -12.64 6.63 -10.33
C TYR A 176 -11.40 6.87 -9.46
N VAL A 177 -11.60 7.30 -8.22
CA VAL A 177 -10.52 7.34 -7.22
C VAL A 177 -9.91 5.94 -7.04
N GLN A 178 -10.73 4.90 -7.04
CA GLN A 178 -10.27 3.51 -7.02
C GLN A 178 -9.28 3.20 -8.16
N ASP A 179 -9.62 3.56 -9.40
CA ASP A 179 -8.76 3.31 -10.57
C ASP A 179 -7.43 4.04 -10.42
N ALA A 180 -7.45 5.29 -9.94
CA ALA A 180 -6.24 6.07 -9.70
C ALA A 180 -5.32 5.46 -8.62
N LEU A 181 -5.89 4.72 -7.66
CA LEU A 181 -5.12 4.00 -6.63
C LEU A 181 -4.52 2.69 -7.17
N MET A 182 -5.21 2.07 -8.12
CA MET A 182 -4.81 0.82 -8.79
C MET A 182 -3.94 1.04 -10.03
N ASP A 183 -3.86 2.27 -10.56
CA ASP A 183 -3.21 2.57 -11.84
C ASP A 183 -1.72 2.13 -11.85
N PRO A 184 -1.35 1.15 -12.70
CA PRO A 184 0.01 0.65 -12.78
C PRO A 184 1.00 1.66 -13.39
N VAL A 185 0.51 2.68 -14.11
CA VAL A 185 1.32 3.76 -14.69
C VAL A 185 1.76 4.76 -13.60
N LEU A 186 0.96 4.91 -12.54
CA LEU A 186 1.28 5.76 -11.39
C LEU A 186 2.28 5.08 -10.45
N THR A 187 3.52 5.04 -10.91
CA THR A 187 4.68 4.37 -10.28
C THR A 187 5.13 4.93 -8.93
N SER A 188 4.50 5.97 -8.38
CA SER A 188 4.82 6.46 -7.04
C SER A 188 3.60 6.91 -6.25
N ASN A 189 3.66 6.73 -4.94
CA ASN A 189 2.57 7.04 -4.01
C ASN A 189 2.21 8.53 -4.01
N ALA A 190 3.18 9.41 -4.29
CA ALA A 190 2.92 10.84 -4.46
C ALA A 190 2.13 11.13 -5.75
N LYS A 191 2.41 10.43 -6.84
CA LYS A 191 1.66 10.57 -8.10
C LYS A 191 0.23 10.04 -7.95
N LYS A 192 0.06 8.86 -7.33
CA LYS A 192 -1.26 8.31 -6.97
C LYS A 192 -2.07 9.32 -6.14
N ALA A 193 -1.51 9.81 -5.04
CA ALA A 193 -2.19 10.78 -4.18
C ALA A 193 -2.53 12.11 -4.90
N LYS A 194 -1.63 12.60 -5.76
CA LYS A 194 -1.90 13.79 -6.58
C LYS A 194 -3.06 13.56 -7.56
N GLN A 195 -3.13 12.38 -8.17
CA GLN A 195 -4.22 12.04 -9.07
C GLN A 195 -5.55 11.95 -8.31
N VAL A 196 -5.59 11.26 -7.16
CA VAL A 196 -6.77 11.23 -6.27
C VAL A 196 -7.21 12.65 -5.93
N ASN A 197 -6.31 13.53 -5.50
CA ASN A 197 -6.66 14.92 -5.18
C ASN A 197 -7.24 15.69 -6.38
N LYS A 198 -6.79 15.42 -7.63
CA LYS A 198 -7.43 16.03 -8.81
C LYS A 198 -8.89 15.58 -8.94
N ILE A 199 -9.17 14.30 -8.72
CA ILE A 199 -10.54 13.75 -8.78
C ILE A 199 -11.40 14.40 -7.69
N LEU A 200 -10.87 14.51 -6.46
CA LEU A 200 -11.54 15.18 -5.35
C LEU A 200 -11.90 16.63 -5.71
N VAL A 201 -10.94 17.41 -6.20
CA VAL A 201 -11.15 18.82 -6.59
C VAL A 201 -12.18 18.94 -7.71
N LYS A 202 -12.15 18.06 -8.71
CA LYS A 202 -13.13 18.04 -9.81
C LYS A 202 -14.55 17.73 -9.34
N ASN A 203 -14.68 16.99 -8.23
CA ASN A 203 -15.95 16.72 -7.56
C ASN A 203 -16.29 17.76 -6.47
N GLY A 204 -15.62 18.92 -6.45
CA GLY A 204 -15.91 20.00 -5.50
C GLY A 204 -15.26 19.85 -4.11
N TYR A 205 -14.55 18.75 -3.84
CA TYR A 205 -13.80 18.53 -2.61
C TYR A 205 -12.42 19.20 -2.67
N THR A 206 -12.44 20.53 -2.76
CA THR A 206 -11.25 21.36 -2.62
C THR A 206 -10.70 21.29 -1.20
N GLN A 207 -9.45 21.72 -0.99
CA GLN A 207 -8.86 21.82 0.36
C GLN A 207 -9.73 22.65 1.31
N LYS A 208 -10.31 23.77 0.82
CA LYS A 208 -11.24 24.61 1.60
C LYS A 208 -12.52 23.85 1.97
N LYS A 209 -13.10 23.09 1.03
CA LYS A 209 -14.29 22.28 1.29
C LYS A 209 -14.01 21.16 2.29
N ILE A 210 -12.89 20.45 2.14
CA ILE A 210 -12.46 19.38 3.05
C ILE A 210 -12.23 19.96 4.46
N ALA A 211 -11.51 21.07 4.59
CA ALA A 211 -11.31 21.74 5.89
C ALA A 211 -12.65 22.17 6.53
N SER A 212 -13.59 22.71 5.73
CA SER A 212 -14.92 23.05 6.21
C SER A 212 -15.70 21.83 6.72
N LEU A 213 -15.63 20.68 6.03
CA LEU A 213 -16.25 19.44 6.49
C LEU A 213 -15.61 18.97 7.81
N ILE A 214 -14.29 18.99 7.91
CA ILE A 214 -13.57 18.61 9.14
C ILE A 214 -14.01 19.51 10.31
N ASN A 215 -14.12 20.83 10.09
CA ASN A 215 -14.60 21.76 11.11
C ASN A 215 -16.06 21.53 11.52
N GLN A 216 -16.87 20.92 10.65
CA GLN A 216 -18.25 20.49 10.95
C GLN A 216 -18.30 19.13 11.67
N GLY A 217 -17.16 18.57 12.06
CA GLY A 217 -17.08 17.30 12.79
C GLY A 217 -16.88 16.06 11.92
N TYR A 218 -16.70 16.20 10.60
CA TYR A 218 -16.41 15.03 9.76
C TYR A 218 -15.05 14.41 10.13
N LYS A 219 -15.08 13.10 10.39
CA LYS A 219 -13.92 12.24 10.59
C LYS A 219 -13.52 11.56 9.29
N LEU A 220 -12.29 11.04 9.22
CA LEU A 220 -11.71 10.41 8.04
C LEU A 220 -11.53 8.89 8.25
N GLY A 221 -12.08 8.10 7.32
CA GLY A 221 -11.73 6.69 7.15
C GLY A 221 -10.71 6.54 6.03
N ILE A 222 -9.59 5.85 6.27
CA ILE A 222 -8.56 5.63 5.26
C ILE A 222 -7.89 4.27 5.41
N TYR A 223 -7.95 3.45 4.35
CA TYR A 223 -7.29 2.15 4.23
C TYR A 223 -6.59 2.06 2.87
N MET A 224 -5.28 1.79 2.86
CA MET A 224 -4.48 1.65 1.63
C MET A 224 -3.53 0.48 1.78
N ASN A 225 -3.83 -0.63 1.12
CA ASN A 225 -3.05 -1.87 1.20
C ASN A 225 -1.86 -1.90 0.23
N ASP A 226 -1.93 -1.19 -0.91
CA ASP A 226 -0.84 -1.00 -1.90
C ASP A 226 -0.08 -2.30 -2.24
N ASN A 227 -0.84 -3.39 -2.44
CA ASN A 227 -0.38 -4.75 -2.77
C ASN A 227 0.60 -5.38 -1.76
N THR A 228 0.57 -4.96 -0.50
CA THR A 228 1.32 -5.64 0.57
C THR A 228 0.65 -6.96 0.97
N GLY A 229 1.40 -7.87 1.59
CA GLY A 229 0.83 -9.07 2.19
C GLY A 229 0.34 -8.87 3.63
N VAL A 230 -0.41 -9.82 4.16
CA VAL A 230 -0.79 -9.91 5.59
C VAL A 230 0.23 -10.66 6.43
N SER A 231 0.93 -11.62 5.83
CA SER A 231 1.92 -12.46 6.50
C SER A 231 2.89 -13.05 5.49
N ALA A 232 4.02 -13.56 5.96
CA ALA A 232 4.98 -14.27 5.12
C ALA A 232 5.56 -15.47 5.86
N ALA A 233 5.49 -16.64 5.21
CA ALA A 233 6.09 -17.86 5.72
C ALA A 233 7.56 -17.95 5.27
N LYS A 234 8.45 -18.25 6.21
CA LYS A 234 9.88 -18.50 5.92
C LYS A 234 10.10 -19.90 5.32
N SER A 235 9.32 -20.25 4.30
CA SER A 235 9.49 -21.47 3.52
C SER A 235 9.99 -21.08 2.12
N GLY A 236 11.28 -21.26 1.87
CA GLY A 236 11.91 -20.92 0.59
C GLY A 236 12.26 -19.43 0.37
N TYR A 237 12.71 -19.13 -0.84
CA TYR A 237 13.19 -17.81 -1.27
C TYR A 237 12.68 -17.44 -2.68
N PRO A 238 11.88 -16.40 -2.88
CA PRO A 238 11.33 -15.51 -1.87
C PRO A 238 10.45 -16.25 -0.87
N TRP A 239 10.25 -15.62 0.29
CA TRP A 239 9.23 -16.09 1.23
C TRP A 239 7.88 -16.09 0.53
N THR A 240 7.07 -17.11 0.79
CA THR A 240 5.66 -17.11 0.39
C THR A 240 4.95 -16.02 1.16
N ILE A 241 4.45 -15.01 0.44
CA ILE A 241 3.71 -13.89 1.01
C ILE A 241 2.22 -14.20 0.84
N ASN A 242 1.50 -14.25 1.96
CA ASN A 242 0.04 -14.31 1.93
C ASN A 242 -0.49 -12.89 1.69
N THR A 243 -1.27 -12.70 0.64
CA THR A 243 -1.91 -11.43 0.27
C THR A 243 -3.42 -11.42 0.55
N ALA A 244 -3.98 -12.49 1.12
CA ALA A 244 -5.40 -12.55 1.45
C ALA A 244 -5.66 -11.71 2.71
N PHE A 245 -6.44 -10.64 2.57
CA PHE A 245 -6.95 -9.85 3.68
C PHE A 245 -8.42 -10.19 3.96
N ASN A 246 -8.82 -10.01 5.20
CA ASN A 246 -10.22 -10.06 5.63
C ASN A 246 -10.91 -8.70 5.38
N VAL A 247 -10.75 -8.16 4.18
CA VAL A 247 -11.39 -6.92 3.71
C VAL A 247 -11.89 -7.12 2.29
N GLN A 248 -12.97 -6.44 1.91
CA GLN A 248 -13.48 -6.49 0.54
C GLN A 248 -12.67 -5.59 -0.40
N ASN A 249 -12.17 -4.45 0.11
CA ASN A 249 -11.50 -3.44 -0.71
C ASN A 249 -10.05 -3.23 -0.26
N ASP A 250 -9.10 -3.31 -1.18
CA ASP A 250 -7.69 -2.97 -0.95
C ASP A 250 -7.46 -1.46 -0.69
N TYR A 251 -8.46 -0.64 -1.03
CA TYR A 251 -8.44 0.80 -0.90
C TYR A 251 -9.79 1.32 -0.41
N GLY A 252 -9.77 2.18 0.60
CA GLY A 252 -10.97 2.81 1.16
C GLY A 252 -10.67 4.22 1.64
N LEU A 253 -11.49 5.19 1.26
CA LEU A 253 -11.37 6.59 1.63
C LEU A 253 -12.76 7.19 1.77
N CYS A 254 -13.10 7.70 2.95
CA CYS A 254 -14.40 8.35 3.17
C CYS A 254 -14.34 9.40 4.28
N LEU A 255 -15.30 10.33 4.26
CA LEU A 255 -15.56 11.28 5.33
C LEU A 255 -16.92 10.99 5.94
N ALA A 256 -17.06 11.02 7.26
CA ALA A 256 -18.38 10.90 7.90
C ALA A 256 -18.50 11.72 9.18
N LYS A 257 -19.71 12.18 9.49
CA LYS A 257 -20.08 12.83 10.75
C LYS A 257 -21.36 12.22 11.32
#